data_AF-A0A619I2C3-F1
#
_entry.id   AF-A0A619I2C3-F1
#
_cell.length_a   1.000
_cell.length_b   1.000
_cell.length_c   1.000
_cell.angle_alpha   90.00
_cell.angle_beta   90.00
_cell.angle_gamma   90.00
#
_symmetry.space_group_name_H-M   'P 1'
#
loop_
_entity.id
_entity.type
_entity.pdbx_description
1 polymer ?
#
loop_
_entity_poly.entity_id
_entity_poly.type
_entity_poly.pdbx_seq_one_letter_code
_entity_poly.pdbx_strand_id
1 'polypeptide(L)' 'MGKTCSETGAILGISERTVRFHIRNILDKLDVTTTRYAVVKAIAEGLI' A
#
# COMPACT_ATOMS: atom_id res chain seq x y z
N MET A 1 4.13 -6.14 12.30
CA MET A 1 3.59 -4.77 12.17
C MET A 1 4.16 -4.16 10.89
N GLY A 2 3.33 -3.57 10.03
CA GLY A 2 3.81 -2.92 8.80
C GLY A 2 4.42 -1.54 9.10
N LYS A 3 5.22 -1.02 8.18
CA LYS A 3 5.74 0.36 8.23
C LYS A 3 4.61 1.37 8.08
N THR A 4 4.74 2.52 8.75
CA THR A 4 3.82 3.66 8.57
C THR A 4 4.04 4.33 7.20
N CYS A 5 3.06 5.10 6.72
CA CYS A 5 3.20 5.85 5.46
C CYS A 5 4.38 6.83 5.49
N SER A 6 4.67 7.39 6.67
CA SER A 6 5.80 8.31 6.87
C SER A 6 7.13 7.57 6.77
N GLU A 7 7.29 6.43 7.45
CA GLU A 7 8.49 5.59 7.35
C GLU A 7 8.72 5.08 5.92
N THR A 8 7.66 4.62 5.25
CA THR A 8 7.74 4.18 3.85
C THR A 8 8.16 5.32 2.94
N GLY A 9 7.65 6.53 3.16
CA GLY A 9 8.04 7.73 2.41
C GLY A 9 9.52 8.06 2.61
N ALA A 10 10.00 8.03 3.86
CA ALA A 10 11.40 8.24 4.18
C ALA A 10 12.33 7.21 3.54
N ILE A 11 11.94 5.92 3.53
CA ILE A 11 12.71 4.83 2.89
C ILE A 11 12.78 5.02 1.38
N LEU A 12 11.67 5.43 0.75
CA LEU A 12 11.56 5.55 -0.71
C LEU A 12 11.95 6.93 -1.26
N GLY A 13 12.29 7.90 -0.40
CA GLY A 13 12.59 9.28 -0.82
C GLY A 13 11.40 10.04 -1.40
N ILE A 14 10.16 9.67 -1.03
CA ILE A 14 8.93 10.32 -1.50
C ILE A 14 8.08 10.83 -0.33
N SER A 15 7.21 11.80 -0.59
CA SER A 15 6.35 12.34 0.46
C SER A 15 5.34 11.31 0.99
N GLU A 16 4.94 11.43 2.26
CA GLU A 16 3.86 10.63 2.83
C GLU A 16 2.56 10.75 2.00
N ARG A 17 2.28 11.94 1.45
CA ARG A 17 1.15 12.17 0.55
C ARG A 17 1.23 11.29 -0.70
N THR A 18 2.41 11.13 -1.29
CA THR A 18 2.65 10.27 -2.46
C THR A 18 2.44 8.80 -2.10
N VAL A 19 2.94 8.35 -0.94
CA VAL A 19 2.68 6.99 -0.43
C VAL A 19 1.18 6.74 -0.27
N ARG A 20 0.44 7.67 0.35
CA ARG A 20 -1.02 7.55 0.52
C ARG A 20 -1.79 7.55 -0.80
N PHE A 21 -1.31 8.28 -1.81
CA PHE A 21 -1.87 8.25 -3.16
C PHE A 21 -1.71 6.86 -3.80
N HIS A 22 -0.52 6.27 -3.72
CA HIS A 22 -0.29 4.91 -4.24
C HIS A 22 -1.09 3.85 -3.47
N ILE A 23 -1.17 3.93 -2.14
CA ILE A 23 -2.00 3.01 -1.35
C ILE A 23 -3.45 3.10 -1.80
N ARG A 24 -4.03 4.31 -1.94
CA ARG A 24 -5.41 4.48 -2.44
C ARG A 24 -5.60 3.81 -3.80
N ASN A 25 -4.71 4.05 -4.75
CA ASN A 25 -4.81 3.41 -6.07
C ASN A 25 -4.70 1.88 -6.00
N ILE A 26 -3.91 1.32 -5.07
CA ILE A 26 -3.81 -0.13 -4.87
C ILE A 26 -5.11 -0.68 -4.29
N LEU A 27 -5.69 0.00 -3.29
CA LEU A 27 -6.97 -0.37 -2.70
C LEU A 27 -8.08 -0.37 -3.75
N ASP A 28 -8.15 0.67 -4.58
CA ASP A 28 -9.15 0.80 -5.65
C ASP A 28 -8.97 -0.29 -6.73
N LYS A 29 -7.72 -0.54 -7.17
CA LYS A 29 -7.42 -1.59 -8.18
C LYS A 29 -7.72 -3.00 -7.69
N LEU A 30 -7.52 -3.26 -6.40
CA LEU A 30 -7.78 -4.56 -5.79
C LEU A 30 -9.18 -4.68 -5.23
N ASP A 31 -10.03 -3.66 -5.33
CA ASP A 31 -11.40 -3.63 -4.78
C ASP A 31 -11.43 -4.02 -3.29
N VAL A 32 -10.62 -3.35 -2.46
CA VAL A 32 -10.51 -3.59 -1.02
C VAL A 32 -10.35 -2.29 -0.23
N THR A 33 -10.73 -2.31 1.05
CA THR A 33 -10.75 -1.08 1.89
C THR A 33 -9.57 -0.94 2.85
N THR A 34 -8.74 -1.97 3.00
CA THR A 34 -7.60 -1.93 3.94
C THR A 34 -6.31 -2.42 3.30
N THR A 35 -5.19 -1.78 3.67
CA THR A 35 -3.86 -2.17 3.16
C THR A 35 -3.51 -3.61 3.54
N ARG A 36 -3.94 -4.08 4.71
CA ARG A 36 -3.71 -5.48 5.12
C ARG A 36 -4.43 -6.45 4.20
N TYR A 37 -5.70 -6.17 3.87
CA TYR A 37 -6.43 -7.04 2.95
C TYR A 37 -5.86 -6.97 1.54
N ALA A 38 -5.45 -5.79 1.08
CA ALA A 38 -4.74 -5.64 -0.20
C ALA A 38 -3.49 -6.52 -0.29
N VAL A 39 -2.67 -6.58 0.77
CA VAL A 39 -1.48 -7.45 0.81
C VAL A 39 -1.88 -8.93 0.73
N VAL A 40 -2.87 -9.37 1.52
CA VAL A 40 -3.33 -10.77 1.49
C VAL A 40 -3.89 -11.14 0.12
N LYS A 41 -4.71 -10.28 -0.49
CA LYS A 41 -5.29 -10.49 -1.81
C LYS A 41 -4.22 -10.53 -2.90
N ALA A 42 -3.25 -9.60 -2.87
CA ALA A 42 -2.14 -9.58 -3.82
C ALA A 42 -1.29 -10.86 -3.77
N ILE A 43 -1.04 -11.41 -2.58
CA ILE A 43 -0.35 -12.70 -2.42
C ILE A 43 -1.21 -13.85 -2.97
N ALA A 44 -2.50 -13.88 -2.65
CA ALA A 44 -3.41 -14.94 -3.11
C ALA A 44 -3.57 -14.96 -4.64
N GLU A 45 -3.48 -13.79 -5.28
CA GLU A 45 -3.54 -13.62 -6.75
C GLU A 45 -2.17 -13.72 -7.44
N GLY A 46 -1.07 -13.86 -6.70
CA GLY A 46 0.28 -13.99 -7.25
C GLY A 46 0.86 -12.69 -7.84
N LEU A 47 0.44 -11.54 -7.33
CA LEU A 47 0.89 -10.21 -7.79
C LEU A 47 2.18 -9.73 -7.11
N ILE A 48 2.57 -10.34 -5.98
CA ILE A 48 3.78 -10.06 -5.20
C ILE A 48 4.33 -11.33 -4.54
#